data_AF-A0A142WTP8-F1
#
_entry.id   AF-A0A142WTP8-F1
#
_cell.length_a   1.000
_cell.length_b   1.000
_cell.length_c   1.000
_cell.angle_alpha   90.00
_cell.angle_beta   90.00
_cell.angle_gamma   90.00
#
_symmetry.space_group_name_H-M   'P 1'
#
loop_
_entity.id
_entity.type
_entity.pdbx_description
1 polymer ?
#
loop_
_entity_poly.entity_id
_entity_poly.type
_entity_poly.pdbx_seq_one_letter_code
_entity_poly.pdbx_strand_id
1 'polypeptide(L)'
;MILSCAALPYAFSLNPFRLPHRPPCIPHQGCPLDPDWRFAPVLSLCYGRDSNPLPEPILKSLLTLIAFTAGAATSAQAAINAQLGRRFLHPMQAALASFTIGTLACLVICLTMRLAWPSLARLASVPWWLWLGGLLGTCYVLTSIIVTQRIGVAAMLALVIAGQMAMSVLIDHYGWFQVTPRALTLLRTIGAVMVIGGVALMMLKTRID
;
A
#
# COMPACT_ATOMS: atom_id res chain seq x y z
N MET A 1 -41.23 -1.40 -30.46
CA MET A 1 -40.95 -0.89 -29.10
C MET A 1 -39.44 -0.88 -28.94
N ILE A 2 -38.85 0.21 -29.39
CA ILE A 2 -37.42 0.51 -29.48
C ILE A 2 -37.04 1.26 -28.21
N LEU A 3 -35.92 0.90 -27.57
CA LEU A 3 -34.96 1.68 -26.75
C LEU A 3 -34.18 0.64 -25.91
N SER A 4 -32.96 0.21 -26.21
CA SER A 4 -31.67 0.92 -26.36
C SER A 4 -31.15 1.52 -25.05
N CYS A 5 -30.16 0.85 -24.45
CA CYS A 5 -29.05 1.40 -23.67
C CYS A 5 -28.10 0.23 -23.31
N ALA A 6 -27.18 -0.18 -24.20
CA ALA A 6 -25.86 0.41 -24.31
C ALA A 6 -25.15 0.60 -22.95
N ALA A 7 -24.94 -0.49 -22.21
CA ALA A 7 -23.88 -0.56 -21.20
C ALA A 7 -22.52 -0.68 -21.91
N LEU A 8 -22.10 0.41 -22.56
CA LEU A 8 -20.77 0.59 -23.15
C LEU A 8 -19.72 0.81 -22.03
N PRO A 9 -18.44 0.55 -22.35
CA PRO A 9 -17.42 0.07 -21.44
C PRO A 9 -16.50 1.22 -21.02
N TYR A 10 -16.59 1.65 -19.77
CA TYR A 10 -15.67 2.66 -19.21
C TYR A 10 -14.60 2.05 -18.30
N ALA A 11 -14.22 0.79 -18.54
CA ALA A 11 -13.14 0.12 -17.80
C ALA A 11 -11.77 0.21 -18.49
N PHE A 12 -11.67 0.85 -19.66
CA PHE A 12 -10.44 0.87 -20.44
C PHE A 12 -9.81 2.27 -20.46
N SER A 13 -8.58 2.35 -19.95
CA SER A 13 -7.67 3.51 -19.95
C SER A 13 -7.71 4.44 -18.71
N LEU A 14 -7.62 3.88 -17.51
CA LEU A 14 -7.06 4.64 -16.37
C LEU A 14 -5.53 4.63 -16.49
N ASN A 15 -5.00 5.64 -17.16
CA ASN A 15 -3.64 6.11 -16.89
C ASN A 15 -3.66 6.60 -15.43
N PRO A 16 -2.85 6.06 -14.50
CA PRO A 16 -2.87 6.48 -13.09
C PRO A 16 -2.52 7.95 -12.88
N PHE A 17 -2.11 8.66 -13.94
CA PHE A 17 -1.81 10.09 -13.97
C PHE A 17 -2.71 10.90 -14.92
N ARG A 18 -3.77 10.34 -15.50
CA ARG A 18 -4.75 11.12 -16.27
C ARG A 18 -6.06 11.14 -15.49
N LEU A 19 -6.26 12.23 -14.76
CA LEU A 19 -7.46 12.44 -13.95
C LEU A 19 -8.71 12.40 -14.83
N PRO A 20 -9.81 11.77 -14.40
CA PRO A 20 -11.09 11.93 -15.07
C PRO A 20 -11.49 13.41 -15.07
N HIS A 21 -11.89 13.94 -16.22
CA HIS A 21 -12.48 15.28 -16.30
C HIS A 21 -13.70 15.32 -15.38
N ARG A 22 -13.68 16.14 -14.32
CA ARG A 22 -14.85 16.34 -13.47
C ARG A 22 -16.00 16.83 -14.34
N PRO A 23 -17.18 16.16 -14.34
CA PRO A 23 -18.35 16.74 -14.98
C PRO A 23 -18.67 18.07 -14.29
N PRO A 24 -19.10 19.10 -15.05
CA PRO A 24 -19.47 20.38 -14.45
C PRO A 24 -20.59 20.19 -13.43
N CYS A 25 -20.47 20.80 -12.24
CA CYS A 25 -21.52 20.71 -11.23
C CYS A 25 -22.80 21.36 -11.78
N ILE A 26 -23.88 20.59 -11.85
CA ILE A 26 -25.18 21.06 -12.34
C ILE A 26 -25.86 21.83 -11.19
N PRO A 27 -26.23 23.11 -11.37
CA PRO A 27 -26.99 23.84 -10.37
C PRO A 27 -28.30 23.08 -10.07
N HIS A 28 -28.65 22.93 -8.78
CA HIS A 28 -29.84 22.23 -8.28
C HIS A 28 -29.82 20.69 -8.27
N GLN A 29 -28.80 20.00 -8.79
CA GLN A 29 -28.68 18.52 -8.69
C GLN A 29 -27.56 18.03 -7.76
N GLY A 30 -26.74 18.95 -7.23
CA GLY A 30 -25.54 18.61 -6.49
C GLY A 30 -24.42 18.12 -7.41
N CYS A 31 -23.17 18.22 -6.95
CA CYS A 31 -22.05 17.70 -7.73
C CYS A 31 -22.04 16.16 -7.60
N PRO A 32 -21.88 15.37 -8.68
CA PRO A 32 -21.75 13.93 -8.58
C PRO A 32 -20.59 13.60 -7.63
N LEU A 33 -20.86 12.84 -6.57
CA LEU A 33 -19.81 12.37 -5.66
C LEU A 33 -18.83 11.52 -6.47
N ASP A 34 -17.67 12.09 -6.77
CA ASP A 34 -16.56 11.43 -7.45
C ASP A 34 -16.24 10.12 -6.70
N PRO A 35 -16.28 8.92 -7.34
CA PRO A 35 -16.13 7.64 -6.65
C PRO A 35 -14.82 7.48 -5.85
N ASP A 36 -13.83 8.35 -6.06
CA ASP A 36 -12.52 8.38 -5.41
C ASP A 36 -12.47 9.11 -4.06
N TRP A 37 -13.61 9.55 -3.51
CA TRP A 37 -13.71 10.20 -2.18
C TRP A 37 -13.10 9.38 -1.02
N ARG A 38 -12.84 8.08 -1.22
CA ARG A 38 -12.20 7.17 -0.24
C ARG A 38 -10.80 7.60 0.21
N PHE A 39 -10.10 8.40 -0.60
CA PHE A 39 -8.77 8.95 -0.29
C PHE A 39 -8.77 10.45 0.01
N ALA A 40 -9.96 11.04 0.17
CA ALA A 40 -10.15 12.49 0.35
C ALA A 40 -9.22 13.13 1.40
N PRO A 41 -8.87 12.53 2.54
CA PRO A 41 -8.03 13.21 3.53
C PRO A 41 -6.57 13.40 3.10
N VAL A 42 -5.95 12.35 2.54
CA VAL A 42 -4.56 12.42 2.07
C VAL A 42 -4.48 13.24 0.79
N LEU A 43 -5.44 13.05 -0.11
CA LEU A 43 -5.53 13.86 -1.32
C LEU A 43 -5.88 15.31 -1.00
N SER A 44 -6.65 15.62 0.05
CA SER A 44 -6.94 16.99 0.50
C SER A 44 -5.75 17.70 1.14
N LEU A 45 -4.74 16.96 1.64
CA LEU A 45 -3.45 17.54 2.00
C LEU A 45 -2.62 17.87 0.76
N CYS A 46 -2.82 17.11 -0.32
CA CYS A 46 -2.18 17.32 -1.63
C CYS A 46 -3.00 18.21 -2.56
N TYR A 47 -4.17 18.66 -2.14
CA TYR A 47 -5.01 19.61 -2.85
C TYR A 47 -4.95 20.89 -2.04
N GLY A 48 -4.77 22.04 -2.70
CA GLY A 48 -4.91 23.30 -1.98
C GLY A 48 -6.26 23.36 -1.28
N ARG A 49 -6.33 24.12 -0.18
CA ARG A 49 -7.58 24.46 0.52
C ARG A 49 -8.65 25.01 -0.45
N ASP A 50 -8.18 25.63 -1.52
CA ASP A 50 -8.95 26.04 -2.68
C ASP A 50 -8.83 24.95 -3.75
N SER A 51 -9.94 24.56 -4.36
CA SER A 51 -10.15 23.40 -5.24
C SER A 51 -9.31 23.31 -6.55
N ASN A 52 -8.14 23.93 -6.60
CA ASN A 52 -7.15 23.75 -7.65
C ASN A 52 -6.20 22.59 -7.30
N PRO A 53 -6.04 21.59 -8.20
CA PRO A 53 -5.06 20.54 -8.01
C PRO A 53 -3.65 21.13 -7.93
N LEU A 54 -2.80 20.56 -7.06
CA LEU A 54 -1.36 20.85 -7.12
C LEU A 54 -0.83 20.51 -8.52
N PRO A 55 0.16 21.25 -9.03
CA PRO A 55 0.87 20.88 -10.25
C PRO A 55 1.33 19.41 -10.20
N GLU A 56 1.07 18.66 -11.28
CA GLU A 56 1.52 17.28 -11.51
C GLU A 56 2.90 16.92 -10.92
N PRO A 57 3.98 17.68 -11.17
CA PRO A 57 5.30 17.35 -10.64
C PRO A 57 5.38 17.44 -9.11
N ILE A 58 4.66 18.37 -8.49
CA ILE A 58 4.65 18.57 -7.04
C ILE A 58 3.91 17.40 -6.37
N LEU A 59 2.75 17.02 -6.92
CA LEU A 59 1.98 15.88 -6.43
C LEU A 59 2.80 14.58 -6.48
N LYS A 60 3.44 14.29 -7.62
CA LYS A 60 4.30 13.10 -7.79
C LYS A 60 5.46 13.07 -6.79
N SER A 61 6.11 14.21 -6.58
CA SER A 61 7.23 14.32 -5.64
C SER A 61 6.78 14.08 -4.20
N LEU A 62 5.63 14.65 -3.81
CA LEU A 62 5.05 14.46 -2.47
C LEU A 62 4.69 12.99 -2.22
N LEU A 63 4.00 12.34 -3.17
CA LEU A 63 3.65 10.92 -3.04
C LEU A 63 4.88 10.02 -2.95
N THR A 64 5.94 10.34 -3.71
CA THR A 64 7.22 9.63 -3.64
C THR A 64 7.87 9.79 -2.27
N LEU A 65 7.81 11.00 -1.71
CA LEU A 65 8.34 11.27 -0.37
C LEU A 65 7.56 10.50 0.71
N ILE A 66 6.23 10.44 0.63
CA ILE A 66 5.39 9.64 1.54
C ILE A 66 5.76 8.16 1.44
N ALA A 67 5.92 7.62 0.23
CA ALA A 67 6.30 6.22 0.04
C ALA A 67 7.70 5.93 0.62
N PHE A 68 8.65 6.86 0.44
CA PHE A 68 9.99 6.74 1.00
C PHE A 68 9.98 6.77 2.54
N THR A 69 9.23 7.68 3.16
CA THR A 69 9.13 7.76 4.62
C THR A 69 8.41 6.55 5.20
N ALA A 70 7.42 6.00 4.51
CA ALA A 70 6.80 4.73 4.87
C ALA A 70 7.83 3.59 4.87
N GLY A 71 8.68 3.50 3.83
CA GLY A 71 9.80 2.56 3.79
C GLY A 71 10.75 2.72 4.99
N ALA A 72 11.17 3.95 5.29
CA ALA A 72 12.01 4.22 6.46
C ALA A 72 11.33 3.83 7.79
N ALA A 73 10.03 4.07 7.92
CA ALA A 73 9.24 3.69 9.09
C ALA A 73 9.18 2.16 9.26
N THR A 74 9.07 1.39 8.16
CA THR A 74 9.09 -0.08 8.24
C THR A 74 10.41 -0.64 8.78
N SER A 75 11.53 0.05 8.50
CA SER A 75 12.83 -0.31 9.06
C SER A 75 12.89 -0.12 10.57
N ALA A 76 12.40 1.03 11.06
CA ALA A 76 12.29 1.29 12.50
C ALA A 76 11.34 0.28 13.18
N GLN A 77 10.20 -0.01 12.53
CA GLN A 77 9.24 -1.00 13.00
C GLN A 77 9.87 -2.39 13.18
N ALA A 78 10.69 -2.85 12.22
CA ALA A 78 11.37 -4.15 12.34
C ALA A 78 12.26 -4.21 13.59
N ALA A 79 13.05 -3.17 13.86
CA ALA A 79 13.89 -3.08 15.05
C ALA A 79 13.08 -3.02 16.35
N ILE A 80 12.01 -2.22 16.40
CA ILE A 80 11.13 -2.09 17.57
C ILE A 80 10.41 -3.42 17.85
N ASN A 81 9.83 -4.05 16.83
CA ASN A 81 9.14 -5.33 16.96
C ASN A 81 10.10 -6.43 17.44
N ALA A 82 11.33 -6.46 16.94
CA ALA A 82 12.34 -7.40 17.39
C ALA A 82 12.64 -7.21 18.89
N GLN A 83 12.79 -5.96 19.36
CA GLN A 83 12.98 -5.68 20.79
C GLN A 83 11.77 -6.09 21.63
N LEU A 84 10.56 -5.81 21.15
CA LEU A 84 9.32 -6.26 21.80
C LEU A 84 9.31 -7.79 21.91
N GLY A 85 9.69 -8.50 20.84
CA GLY A 85 9.80 -9.97 20.82
C GLY A 85 10.74 -10.53 21.89
N ARG A 86 11.81 -9.82 22.28
CA ARG A 86 12.70 -10.23 23.39
C ARG A 86 12.06 -10.11 24.78
N ARG A 87 11.02 -9.30 24.92
CA ARG A 87 10.36 -9.03 26.21
C ARG A 87 9.18 -9.96 26.47
N PHE A 88 8.68 -10.64 25.46
CA PHE A 88 7.58 -11.59 25.57
C PHE A 88 8.09 -13.04 25.61
N LEU A 89 7.25 -13.94 26.13
CA LEU A 89 7.56 -15.37 26.19
C LEU A 89 7.59 -16.02 24.80
N HIS A 90 6.77 -15.52 23.87
CA HIS A 90 6.67 -16.04 22.51
C HIS A 90 6.56 -14.91 21.48
N PRO A 91 7.26 -14.98 20.32
CA PRO A 91 7.22 -13.94 19.28
C PRO A 91 5.82 -13.58 18.78
N MET A 92 4.91 -14.57 18.75
CA MET A 92 3.50 -14.34 18.37
C MET A 92 2.77 -13.41 19.34
N GLN A 93 3.11 -13.43 20.64
CA GLN A 93 2.49 -12.52 21.62
C GLN A 93 2.91 -11.07 21.36
N ALA A 94 4.19 -10.86 21.00
CA ALA A 94 4.67 -9.54 20.60
C ALA A 94 4.03 -9.08 19.28
N ALA A 95 3.87 -9.96 18.29
CA ALA A 95 3.15 -9.65 17.06
C ALA A 95 1.69 -9.27 17.34
N LEU A 96 0.99 -10.04 18.18
CA LEU A 96 -0.38 -9.73 18.61
C LEU A 96 -0.46 -8.36 19.30
N ALA A 97 0.47 -8.07 20.23
CA ALA A 97 0.53 -6.77 20.90
C ALA A 97 0.72 -5.61 19.90
N SER A 98 1.65 -5.74 18.95
CA SER A 98 1.86 -4.74 17.90
C SER A 98 0.60 -4.52 17.04
N PHE A 99 -0.08 -5.60 16.66
CA PHE A 99 -1.34 -5.50 15.89
C PHE A 99 -2.48 -4.88 16.68
N THR A 100 -2.58 -5.16 17.98
CA THR A 100 -3.58 -4.53 18.86
C THR A 100 -3.34 -3.02 18.92
N ILE A 101 -2.10 -2.58 19.17
CA ILE A 101 -1.76 -1.14 19.21
C ILE A 101 -2.05 -0.48 17.85
N GLY A 102 -1.65 -1.11 16.74
CA GLY A 102 -1.93 -0.61 15.39
C GLY A 102 -3.43 -0.51 15.09
N THR A 103 -4.21 -1.51 15.50
CA THR A 103 -5.68 -1.51 15.33
C THR A 103 -6.33 -0.39 16.15
N LEU A 104 -5.89 -0.19 17.39
CA LEU A 104 -6.36 0.91 18.23
C LEU A 104 -6.01 2.27 17.62
N ALA A 105 -4.80 2.43 17.08
CA ALA A 105 -4.41 3.66 16.39
C ALA A 105 -5.29 3.93 15.15
N CYS A 106 -5.53 2.90 14.31
CA CYS A 106 -6.45 3.01 13.19
C CYS A 106 -7.87 3.38 13.64
N LEU A 107 -8.38 2.77 14.71
CA LEU A 107 -9.69 3.07 15.25
C LEU A 107 -9.79 4.53 15.71
N VAL A 108 -8.80 5.03 16.46
CA VAL A 108 -8.74 6.42 16.90
C VAL A 108 -8.73 7.37 15.69
N ILE A 109 -7.94 7.07 14.66
CA ILE A 109 -7.90 7.86 13.42
C ILE A 109 -9.27 7.86 12.72
N CYS A 110 -9.92 6.70 12.57
CA CYS A 110 -11.26 6.62 11.97
C CYS A 110 -12.29 7.46 12.74
N LEU A 111 -12.22 7.46 14.07
CA LEU A 111 -13.12 8.21 14.94
C LEU A 111 -12.84 9.72 14.87
N THR A 112 -11.58 10.15 14.90
CA THR A 112 -11.22 11.59 14.82
C THR A 112 -11.58 12.17 13.47
N MET A 113 -11.46 11.39 12.41
CA MET A 113 -11.86 11.76 11.05
C MET A 113 -13.36 11.60 10.78
N ARG A 114 -14.11 11.06 11.74
CA ARG A 114 -15.57 10.82 11.64
C ARG A 114 -15.96 10.03 10.40
N LEU A 115 -15.18 9.00 10.06
CA LEU A 115 -15.42 8.18 8.89
C LEU A 115 -16.72 7.38 9.03
N ALA A 116 -17.51 7.33 7.96
CA ALA A 116 -18.72 6.51 7.92
C ALA A 116 -18.36 5.02 7.88
N TRP A 117 -18.96 4.25 8.78
CA TRP A 117 -18.75 2.80 8.83
C TRP A 117 -19.49 2.09 7.70
N PRO A 118 -18.88 1.06 7.08
CA PRO A 118 -19.55 0.27 6.05
C PRO A 118 -20.74 -0.51 6.64
N SER A 119 -21.83 -0.64 5.88
CA SER A 119 -22.95 -1.50 6.27
C SER A 119 -22.55 -2.96 6.28
N LEU A 120 -23.26 -3.79 7.07
CA LEU A 120 -22.98 -5.23 7.13
C LEU A 120 -23.14 -5.92 5.77
N ALA A 121 -24.13 -5.49 4.98
CA ALA A 121 -24.32 -5.96 3.60
C ALA A 121 -23.10 -5.65 2.71
N ARG A 122 -22.50 -4.46 2.88
CA ARG A 122 -21.28 -4.09 2.15
C ARG A 122 -20.10 -4.95 2.59
N LEU A 123 -19.93 -5.20 3.90
CA LEU A 123 -18.87 -6.07 4.42
C LEU A 123 -19.01 -7.51 3.90
N ALA A 124 -20.23 -8.04 3.89
CA ALA A 124 -20.51 -9.39 3.37
C ALA A 124 -20.27 -9.51 1.86
N SER A 125 -20.36 -8.41 1.11
CA SER A 125 -20.07 -8.38 -0.33
C SER A 125 -18.57 -8.35 -0.68
N VAL A 126 -17.69 -8.14 0.31
CA VAL A 126 -16.25 -8.05 0.08
C VAL A 126 -15.69 -9.44 -0.25
N PRO A 127 -14.99 -9.63 -1.38
CA PRO A 127 -14.32 -10.88 -1.71
C PRO A 127 -13.42 -11.38 -0.56
N TRP A 128 -13.55 -12.66 -0.19
CA TRP A 128 -12.89 -13.23 0.99
C TRP A 128 -11.35 -13.08 0.96
N TRP A 129 -10.73 -13.11 -0.23
CA TRP A 129 -9.28 -13.02 -0.40
C TRP A 129 -8.72 -11.63 -0.03
N LEU A 130 -9.54 -10.57 -0.05
CA LEU A 130 -9.10 -9.22 0.36
C LEU A 130 -8.74 -9.16 1.84
N TRP A 131 -9.37 -10.01 2.66
CA TRP A 131 -9.09 -10.11 4.10
C TRP A 131 -7.74 -10.76 4.39
N LEU A 132 -7.14 -11.46 3.41
CA LEU A 132 -5.80 -12.05 3.55
C LEU A 132 -4.71 -10.99 3.72
N GLY A 133 -4.95 -9.73 3.37
CA GLY A 133 -3.98 -8.65 3.60
C GLY A 133 -3.57 -8.54 5.07
N GLY A 134 -4.52 -8.68 6.00
CA GLY A 134 -4.24 -8.67 7.44
C GLY A 134 -3.39 -9.87 7.86
N LEU A 135 -3.70 -11.07 7.33
CA LEU A 135 -2.96 -12.30 7.59
C LEU A 135 -1.51 -12.20 7.08
N LEU A 136 -1.30 -11.70 5.86
CA LEU A 136 0.03 -11.47 5.29
C LEU A 136 0.83 -10.45 6.13
N GLY A 137 0.17 -9.41 6.66
CA GLY A 137 0.78 -8.48 7.60
C GLY A 137 1.22 -9.17 8.91
N THR A 138 0.41 -10.06 9.46
CA THR A 138 0.78 -10.86 10.64
C THR A 138 2.00 -11.73 10.37
N CYS A 139 2.03 -12.43 9.23
CA CYS A 139 3.18 -13.21 8.80
C CYS A 139 4.44 -12.34 8.67
N TYR A 140 4.32 -11.15 8.07
CA TYR A 140 5.43 -10.20 7.95
C TYR A 140 5.97 -9.78 9.31
N VAL A 141 5.10 -9.34 10.24
CA VAL A 141 5.55 -8.88 11.58
C VAL A 141 6.19 -10.03 12.34
N LEU A 142 5.58 -11.22 12.37
CA LEU A 142 6.15 -12.38 13.04
C LEU A 142 7.52 -12.74 12.46
N THR A 143 7.65 -12.76 11.13
CA THR A 143 8.91 -13.00 10.43
C THR A 143 9.93 -11.92 10.78
N SER A 144 9.53 -10.65 10.82
CA SER A 144 10.41 -9.54 11.19
C SER A 144 10.97 -9.72 12.60
N ILE A 145 10.18 -10.20 13.56
CA ILE A 145 10.64 -10.46 14.92
C ILE A 145 11.66 -11.61 14.91
N ILE A 146 11.30 -12.75 14.32
CA ILE A 146 12.14 -13.96 14.37
C ILE A 146 13.46 -13.75 13.62
N VAL A 147 13.39 -13.24 12.39
CA VAL A 147 14.55 -13.13 11.49
C VAL A 147 15.49 -12.02 11.95
N THR A 148 14.96 -10.86 12.37
CA THR A 148 15.80 -9.77 12.89
C THR A 148 16.63 -10.20 14.09
N GLN A 149 16.08 -11.07 14.96
CA GLN A 149 16.78 -11.61 16.11
C GLN A 149 17.91 -12.59 15.75
N ARG A 150 17.91 -13.14 14.54
CA ARG A 150 18.88 -14.13 14.07
C ARG A 150 19.99 -13.53 13.21
N ILE A 151 19.61 -12.66 12.27
CA ILE A 151 20.54 -12.14 11.25
C ILE A 151 20.62 -10.60 11.23
N GLY A 152 19.96 -9.93 12.18
CA GLY A 152 19.94 -8.47 12.29
C GLY A 152 18.93 -7.79 11.35
N VAL A 153 18.66 -6.51 11.64
CA VAL A 153 17.66 -5.69 10.93
C VAL A 153 18.02 -5.50 9.46
N ALA A 154 19.30 -5.20 9.19
CA ALA A 154 19.75 -4.85 7.84
C ALA A 154 19.59 -6.03 6.86
N ALA A 155 19.99 -7.24 7.26
CA ALA A 155 19.86 -8.43 6.43
C ALA A 155 18.40 -8.85 6.22
N MET A 156 17.58 -8.79 7.28
CA MET A 156 16.15 -9.06 7.21
C MET A 156 15.45 -8.14 6.20
N LEU A 157 15.69 -6.82 6.28
CA LEU A 157 15.07 -5.85 5.38
C LEU A 157 15.56 -5.99 3.95
N ALA A 158 16.84 -6.28 3.73
CA ALA A 158 17.38 -6.51 2.39
C ALA A 158 16.65 -7.69 1.70
N LEU A 159 16.48 -8.81 2.41
CA LEU A 159 15.73 -9.97 1.90
C LEU A 159 14.26 -9.64 1.64
N VAL A 160 13.62 -8.87 2.52
CA VAL A 160 12.24 -8.40 2.31
C VAL A 160 12.12 -7.53 1.07
N ILE A 161 13.04 -6.58 0.86
CA ILE A 161 13.04 -5.70 -0.31
C ILE A 161 13.22 -6.53 -1.59
N ALA A 162 14.11 -7.53 -1.59
CA ALA A 162 14.26 -8.43 -2.74
C ALA A 162 12.96 -9.21 -3.05
N GLY A 163 12.31 -9.77 -2.02
CA GLY A 163 11.03 -10.47 -2.18
C GLY A 163 9.90 -9.55 -2.65
N GLN A 164 9.80 -8.34 -2.08
CA GLN A 164 8.84 -7.31 -2.48
C GLN A 164 9.05 -6.88 -3.94
N MET A 165 10.31 -6.70 -4.37
CA MET A 165 10.64 -6.35 -5.74
C MET A 165 10.25 -7.46 -6.72
N ALA A 166 10.61 -8.71 -6.41
CA ALA A 166 10.25 -9.86 -7.23
C ALA A 166 8.72 -10.00 -7.35
N MET A 167 8.00 -9.92 -6.23
CA MET A 167 6.54 -10.01 -6.22
C MET A 167 5.88 -8.82 -6.93
N SER A 168 6.41 -7.60 -6.78
CA SER A 168 5.88 -6.41 -7.46
C SER A 168 5.99 -6.53 -8.98
N VAL A 169 7.08 -7.08 -9.50
CA VAL A 169 7.24 -7.33 -10.94
C VAL A 169 6.19 -8.32 -11.43
N LEU A 170 5.94 -9.40 -10.69
CA LEU A 170 4.93 -10.40 -11.05
C LEU A 170 3.51 -9.82 -11.02
N ILE A 171 3.16 -9.09 -9.95
CA ILE A 171 1.85 -8.45 -9.81
C ILE A 171 1.60 -7.48 -10.94
N ASP A 172 2.55 -6.59 -11.22
CA ASP A 172 2.40 -5.57 -12.26
C ASP A 172 2.38 -6.16 -13.66
N HIS A 173 3.15 -7.22 -13.92
CA HIS A 173 3.20 -7.85 -15.24
C HIS A 173 1.92 -8.63 -15.55
N TYR A 174 1.45 -9.44 -14.60
CA TYR A 174 0.30 -10.32 -14.79
C TYR A 174 -1.03 -9.69 -14.37
N GLY A 175 -1.03 -8.52 -13.75
CA GLY A 175 -2.23 -7.88 -13.21
C GLY A 175 -2.87 -8.66 -12.07
N TRP A 176 -2.07 -9.35 -11.24
CA TRP A 176 -2.59 -10.07 -10.09
C TRP A 176 -3.34 -9.13 -9.14
N PHE A 177 -4.32 -9.68 -8.40
CA PHE A 177 -5.16 -8.92 -7.46
C PHE A 177 -5.96 -7.77 -8.09
N GLN A 178 -6.32 -7.91 -9.37
CA GLN A 178 -7.09 -6.89 -10.11
C GLN A 178 -6.35 -5.55 -10.27
N VAL A 179 -5.01 -5.58 -10.20
CA VAL A 179 -4.16 -4.42 -10.50
C VAL A 179 -4.05 -4.27 -12.02
N THR A 180 -4.11 -3.03 -12.53
CA THR A 180 -3.93 -2.76 -13.96
C THR A 180 -2.55 -3.26 -14.43
N PRO A 181 -2.49 -4.22 -15.37
CA PRO A 181 -1.21 -4.70 -15.90
C PRO A 181 -0.39 -3.57 -16.48
N ARG A 182 0.91 -3.57 -16.20
CA ARG A 182 1.89 -2.64 -16.76
C ARG A 182 2.93 -3.41 -17.53
N ALA A 183 3.22 -2.95 -18.74
CA ALA A 183 4.28 -3.53 -19.56
C ALA A 183 5.62 -3.45 -18.82
N LEU A 184 6.36 -4.56 -18.81
CA LEU A 184 7.71 -4.58 -18.29
C LEU A 184 8.63 -3.87 -19.27
N THR A 185 9.06 -2.66 -18.89
CA THR A 185 10.07 -1.93 -19.66
C THR A 185 11.46 -2.45 -19.32
N LEU A 186 12.37 -2.42 -20.29
CA LEU A 186 13.76 -2.84 -20.08
C LEU A 186 14.40 -2.15 -18.87
N LEU A 187 14.17 -0.84 -18.73
CA LEU A 187 14.71 -0.05 -17.63
C LEU A 187 14.19 -0.52 -16.26
N ARG A 188 12.91 -0.87 -16.17
CA ARG A 188 12.31 -1.39 -14.94
C ARG A 188 12.88 -2.76 -14.57
N THR A 189 13.06 -3.63 -15.57
CA THR A 189 13.67 -4.95 -15.36
C THR A 189 15.11 -4.82 -14.89
N ILE A 190 15.91 -3.96 -15.52
CA ILE A 190 17.29 -3.68 -15.09
C ILE A 190 17.30 -3.15 -13.66
N GLY A 191 16.44 -2.20 -13.32
CA GLY A 191 16.33 -1.66 -11.96
C GLY A 191 16.01 -2.75 -10.93
N ALA A 192 15.04 -3.62 -11.22
CA ALA A 192 14.69 -4.74 -10.34
C ALA A 192 15.86 -5.72 -10.15
N VAL A 193 16.56 -6.07 -11.23
CA VAL A 193 17.74 -6.94 -11.20
C VAL A 193 18.87 -6.30 -10.38
N MET A 194 19.10 -4.99 -10.51
CA MET A 194 20.11 -4.27 -9.72
C MET A 194 19.78 -4.29 -8.22
N VAL A 195 18.51 -4.10 -7.84
CA VAL A 195 18.09 -4.18 -6.44
C VAL A 195 18.31 -5.59 -5.88
N ILE A 196 17.87 -6.62 -6.60
CA ILE A 196 18.04 -8.01 -6.18
C ILE A 196 19.53 -8.39 -6.12
N GLY A 197 20.32 -7.98 -7.11
CA GLY A 197 21.77 -8.19 -7.15
C GLY A 197 22.50 -7.50 -6.00
N GLY A 198 22.11 -6.28 -5.65
CA GLY A 198 22.64 -5.56 -4.49
C GLY A 198 22.36 -6.29 -3.17
N VAL A 199 21.15 -6.83 -3.01
CA VAL A 199 20.79 -7.68 -1.85
C VAL A 199 21.62 -8.96 -1.83
N ALA A 200 21.77 -9.64 -2.97
CA ALA A 200 22.58 -10.86 -3.07
C ALA A 200 24.04 -10.61 -2.67
N LEU A 201 24.62 -9.49 -3.11
CA LEU A 201 25.97 -9.08 -2.72
C LEU A 201 26.08 -8.81 -1.22
N MET A 202 25.10 -8.12 -0.63
CA MET A 202 25.05 -7.86 0.81
C MET A 202 24.99 -9.17 1.61
N MET A 203 24.18 -10.13 1.16
CA MET A 203 24.03 -11.43 1.83
C MET A 203 25.27 -12.32 1.68
N LEU A 204 25.98 -12.22 0.55
CA LEU A 204 27.25 -12.91 0.37
C LEU A 204 28.27 -12.46 1.41
N LYS A 205 28.36 -11.15 1.69
CA LYS A 205 29.23 -10.63 2.74
C LYS A 205 28.84 -11.17 4.12
N THR A 206 27.56 -11.15 4.48
CA THR A 206 27.09 -11.67 5.78
C THR A 206 27.37 -13.16 5.99
N ARG A 207 27.60 -13.93 4.91
CA ARG A 207 27.98 -15.35 5.01
C ARG A 207 29.49 -15.55 5.25
N ILE A 208 30.31 -14.56 4.92
CA ILE A 208 31.77 -14.62 4.98
C ILE A 208 32.30 -14.20 6.37
N ASP A 209 31.56 -13.32 7.06
CA ASP A 209 31.83 -12.87 8.44
C ASP A 209 31.28 -13.87 9.49
#